data_AF-A0A3D1ZTP9-F1
#
_entry.id   AF-A0A3D1ZTP9-F1
#
_cell.length_a   1.000
_cell.length_b   1.000
_cell.length_c   1.000
_cell.angle_alpha   90.00
_cell.angle_beta   90.00
_cell.angle_gamma   90.00
#
_symmetry.space_group_name_H-M   'P 1'
#
loop_
_entity.id
_entity.type
_entity.pdbx_description
1 polymer ?
#
loop_
_entity_poly.entity_id
_entity_poly.type
_entity_poly.pdbx_seq_one_letter_code
_entity_poly.pdbx_strand_id
1 'polypeptide(L)'
;MTQLLLNMMPDTGRKTWLLKWFASIVQIIGYTATAFNFTPLNQYLFLVGLVGWFVVGVMWNDRAIMLIHIIALGGMLIGMAM
;
A
#
# COMPACT_ATOMS: atom_id res chain seq x y z
N MET A 1 -3.99 -18.63 -17.35
CA MET A 1 -4.03 -19.11 -15.95
C MET A 1 -4.48 -18.02 -14.98
N THR A 2 -3.86 -16.84 -14.95
CA THR A 2 -4.16 -15.74 -14.00
C THR A 2 -5.57 -15.16 -14.07
N GLN A 3 -6.13 -14.98 -15.27
CA GLN A 3 -7.52 -14.48 -15.44
C GLN A 3 -8.58 -15.51 -15.03
N LEU A 4 -8.29 -16.80 -15.19
CA LEU A 4 -9.19 -17.90 -14.80
C LEU A 4 -9.28 -18.02 -13.28
N LEU A 5 -8.16 -17.85 -12.57
CA LEU A 5 -8.09 -17.85 -11.11
C LEU A 5 -8.77 -16.62 -10.48
N LEU A 6 -8.66 -15.46 -11.12
CA LEU A 6 -9.34 -14.23 -10.66
C LEU A 6 -10.87 -14.32 -10.75
N ASN A 7 -11.41 -15.06 -11.73
CA ASN A 7 -12.85 -15.27 -11.88
C ASN A 7 -13.42 -16.34 -10.92
N MET A 8 -12.55 -17.11 -10.27
CA MET A 8 -12.95 -18.18 -9.33
C MET A 8 -12.73 -17.81 -7.86
N MET A 9 -12.10 -16.67 -7.56
CA MET A 9 -11.93 -16.20 -6.18
C MET A 9 -13.24 -15.54 -5.68
N PRO A 10 -13.61 -15.75 -4.40
CA PRO A 10 -14.66 -14.95 -3.76
C PRO A 10 -14.40 -13.45 -3.97
N ASP A 11 -15.44 -12.61 -4.04
CA ASP A 11 -15.31 -11.16 -4.32
C ASP A 11 -14.24 -10.46 -3.47
N THR A 12 -14.07 -10.90 -2.23
CA THR A 12 -13.02 -10.44 -1.31
C THR A 12 -11.61 -10.66 -1.88
N GLY A 13 -11.36 -11.81 -2.49
CA GLY A 13 -10.08 -12.17 -3.09
C GLY A 13 -9.70 -11.32 -4.29
N ARG A 14 -10.65 -11.01 -5.18
CA ARG A 14 -10.43 -10.11 -6.32
C ARG A 14 -10.15 -8.68 -5.86
N LYS A 15 -10.88 -8.19 -4.85
CA LYS A 15 -10.65 -6.87 -4.24
C LYS A 15 -9.27 -6.77 -3.61
N THR A 16 -8.85 -7.75 -2.80
CA THR A 16 -7.51 -7.72 -2.19
C THR A 16 -6.40 -7.83 -3.23
N TRP A 17 -6.61 -8.61 -4.30
CA TRP A 17 -5.65 -8.71 -5.39
C TRP A 17 -5.44 -7.37 -6.09
N LEU A 18 -6.52 -6.66 -6.44
CA LEU A 18 -6.42 -5.34 -7.06
C LEU A 18 -5.76 -4.34 -6.12
N LEU A 19 -6.18 -4.33 -4.85
CA LEU A 19 -5.70 -3.36 -3.87
C LEU A 19 -4.20 -3.49 -3.58
N LYS A 20 -3.69 -4.71 -3.39
CA LYS A 20 -2.26 -4.91 -3.11
C LYS A 20 -1.37 -4.44 -4.27
N TRP A 21 -1.79 -4.72 -5.51
CA TRP A 21 -1.04 -4.32 -6.70
C TRP A 21 -1.08 -2.82 -6.89
N PHE A 22 -2.26 -2.21 -6.76
CA PHE A 22 -2.41 -0.76 -6.80
C PHE A 22 -1.55 -0.07 -5.74
N ALA A 23 -1.64 -0.50 -4.47
CA ALA A 23 -0.85 0.03 -3.38
C ALA A 23 0.66 -0.08 -3.65
N SER A 24 1.11 -1.24 -4.16
CA SER A 24 2.52 -1.49 -4.49
C SER A 24 3.02 -0.59 -5.61
N ILE A 25 2.25 -0.45 -6.70
CA ILE A 25 2.63 0.41 -7.84
C ILE A 25 2.76 1.85 -7.39
N VAL A 26 1.77 2.36 -6.64
CA VAL A 26 1.81 3.74 -6.11
C VAL A 26 3.02 3.94 -5.21
N GLN A 27 3.35 2.97 -4.36
CA GLN A 27 4.50 3.06 -3.46
C GLN A 27 5.84 3.00 -4.21
N ILE A 28 5.94 2.20 -5.28
CA ILE A 28 7.10 2.18 -6.19
C ILE A 28 7.31 3.55 -6.83
N ILE A 29 6.24 4.20 -7.30
CA ILE A 29 6.33 5.57 -7.81
C ILE A 29 6.76 6.52 -6.70
N GLY A 30 6.34 6.31 -5.45
CA GLY A 30 6.83 7.04 -4.28
C GLY A 30 8.35 6.90 -4.08
N TYR A 31 8.89 5.67 -4.16
CA TYR A 31 10.34 5.45 -4.12
C TYR A 31 11.07 6.16 -5.26
N THR A 32 10.52 6.11 -6.48
CA THR A 32 11.06 6.84 -7.62
C THR A 32 11.05 8.34 -7.38
N ALA A 33 9.93 8.91 -6.93
CA ALA A 33 9.82 10.33 -6.61
C ALA A 33 10.83 10.76 -5.54
N THR A 34 11.09 9.93 -4.51
CA THR A 34 12.17 10.19 -3.54
C THR A 34 13.54 10.21 -4.19
N ALA A 35 13.85 9.27 -5.10
CA ALA A 35 15.12 9.24 -5.80
C ALA A 35 15.38 10.52 -6.65
N PHE A 36 14.30 11.12 -7.17
CA PHE A 36 14.35 12.38 -7.92
C PHE A 36 14.14 13.64 -7.05
N ASN A 37 14.06 13.51 -5.71
CA ASN A 37 13.79 14.61 -4.78
C ASN A 37 12.47 15.37 -5.06
N PHE A 38 11.46 14.67 -5.58
CA PHE A 38 10.13 15.24 -5.84
C PHE A 38 9.30 15.33 -4.56
N THR A 39 9.56 16.36 -3.77
CA THR A 39 8.85 16.68 -2.54
C THR A 39 7.77 17.75 -2.82
N PRO A 40 6.53 17.60 -2.30
CA PRO A 40 6.04 16.57 -1.37
C PRO A 40 5.36 15.36 -2.03
N LEU A 41 5.43 15.24 -3.37
CA LEU A 41 4.73 14.19 -4.11
C LEU A 41 5.12 12.78 -3.63
N ASN A 42 6.41 12.54 -3.40
CA ASN A 42 6.90 11.29 -2.83
C ASN A 42 6.15 10.91 -1.54
N GLN A 43 5.94 11.86 -0.64
CA GLN A 43 5.29 11.63 0.64
C GLN A 43 3.82 11.24 0.44
N TYR A 44 3.07 11.95 -0.39
CA TYR A 44 1.67 11.58 -0.66
C TYR A 44 1.52 10.20 -1.32
N LEU A 45 2.43 9.84 -2.22
CA LEU A 45 2.45 8.51 -2.84
C LEU A 45 2.71 7.41 -1.81
N PHE A 46 3.67 7.62 -0.90
CA PHE A 46 3.91 6.68 0.19
C PHE A 46 2.70 6.53 1.11
N LEU A 47 2.01 7.62 1.48
CA LEU A 47 0.80 7.55 2.30
C LEU A 47 -0.28 6.66 1.66
N VAL A 48 -0.55 6.83 0.36
CA VAL A 48 -1.51 5.99 -0.37
C VAL A 48 -1.08 4.53 -0.36
N GLY A 49 0.21 4.26 -0.61
CA GLY A 49 0.77 2.91 -0.55
C GLY A 49 0.65 2.27 0.84
N LEU A 50 0.97 3.01 1.91
CA LEU A 50 0.95 2.53 3.29
C LEU A 50 -0.48 2.22 3.75
N VAL A 51 -1.44 3.11 3.46
CA VAL A 51 -2.86 2.88 3.77
C VAL A 51 -3.38 1.68 2.99
N GLY A 52 -3.06 1.59 1.69
CA GLY A 52 -3.47 0.46 0.85
C GLY A 52 -2.99 -0.88 1.38
N TRP A 53 -1.71 -0.98 1.75
CA TRP A 53 -1.15 -2.20 2.32
C TRP A 53 -1.64 -2.50 3.75
N PHE A 54 -1.92 -1.49 4.57
CA PHE A 54 -2.57 -1.70 5.86
C PHE A 54 -3.96 -2.34 5.68
N VAL A 55 -4.77 -1.83 4.75
CA VAL A 55 -6.08 -2.40 4.42
C VAL A 55 -5.95 -3.84 3.91
N VAL A 56 -4.95 -4.14 3.07
CA VAL A 56 -4.66 -5.52 2.64
C VAL A 56 -4.35 -6.41 3.85
N GLY A 57 -3.55 -5.93 4.82
CA GLY A 57 -3.26 -6.64 6.06
C GLY A 57 -4.52 -6.96 6.86
N VAL A 58 -5.46 -6.01 6.97
CA VAL A 58 -6.77 -6.22 7.60
C VAL A 58 -7.57 -7.28 6.84
N MET A 59 -7.64 -7.20 5.51
CA MET A 59 -8.39 -8.17 4.67
C MET A 59 -7.81 -9.59 4.74
N TRP A 60 -6.50 -9.71 4.96
CA TRP A 60 -5.82 -11.01 5.14
C TRP A 60 -5.74 -11.46 6.59
N ASN A 61 -6.22 -10.65 7.55
CA ASN A 61 -6.05 -10.87 8.99
C ASN A 61 -4.57 -11.10 9.38
N ASP A 62 -3.64 -10.46 8.66
CA ASP A 62 -2.20 -10.59 8.87
C ASP A 62 -1.70 -9.47 9.79
N ARG A 63 -1.43 -9.85 11.04
CA ARG A 63 -0.98 -8.90 12.09
C ARG A 63 0.39 -8.32 11.81
N ALA A 64 1.27 -9.03 11.11
CA ALA A 64 2.58 -8.53 10.77
C ALA A 64 2.47 -7.42 9.71
N ILE A 65 1.68 -7.64 8.65
CA ILE A 65 1.43 -6.62 7.62
C ILE A 65 0.75 -5.38 8.22
N MET A 66 -0.24 -5.57 9.09
CA MET A 66 -0.89 -4.45 9.78
C MET A 66 0.10 -3.65 10.63
N LEU A 67 0.92 -4.33 11.43
CA LEU A 67 1.88 -3.69 12.35
C LEU A 67 2.92 -2.85 11.60
N ILE A 68 3.56 -3.39 10.56
CA ILE A 68 4.61 -2.64 9.87
C ILE A 68 4.05 -1.39 9.17
N HIS A 69 2.85 -1.47 8.59
CA HIS A 69 2.26 -0.36 7.85
C HIS A 69 1.70 0.72 8.77
N ILE A 70 1.12 0.35 9.93
CA ILE A 70 0.61 1.34 10.88
C ILE A 70 1.75 2.13 11.55
N ILE A 71 2.86 1.46 11.90
CA ILE A 71 4.03 2.12 12.46
C ILE A 71 4.69 3.03 11.43
N ALA A 72 4.84 2.57 10.18
CA ALA A 72 5.34 3.39 9.08
C ALA A 72 4.43 4.61 8.81
N LEU A 73 3.10 4.44 8.83
CA LEU A 73 2.13 5.53 8.72
C LEU A 73 2.32 6.57 9.82
N GLY A 74 2.43 6.12 11.07
CA GLY A 74 2.65 7.01 12.21
C GLY A 74 3.94 7.81 12.07
N GLY A 75 5.06 7.14 11.80
CA GLY A 75 6.36 7.80 11.60
C GLY A 75 6.34 8.80 10.44
N MET A 76 5.64 8.46 9.36
CA MET A 76 5.50 9.32 8.20
C MET A 76 4.67 10.59 8.49
N LEU A 77 3.50 10.45 9.12
CA LEU A 77 2.65 11.59 9.46
C LEU A 77 3.36 12.54 10.43
N ILE A 78 4.09 11.99 11.40
CA ILE A 78 4.93 12.72 12.33
C ILE A 78 6.03 13.49 11.57
N GLY A 79 6.74 12.82 10.65
CA GLY A 79 7.80 13.45 9.85
C GLY A 79 7.31 14.48 8.82
N MET A 80 6.03 14.46 8.45
CA MET A 80 5.41 15.48 7.58
C MET A 80 4.90 16.69 8.38
N ALA A 81 4.64 16.52 9.68
CA ALA A 81 4.10 17.56 10.55
C ALA A 81 5.18 18.44 11.22
N MET A 82 6.43 17.99 11.21
CA MET A 82 7.61 18.70 11.69
C MET A 82 8.39 19.33 10.53
#